data_AF-A0A1G1T3C4-F1
#
_entry.id   AF-A0A1G1T3C4-F1
#
_cell.length_a   1.000
_cell.length_b   1.000
_cell.length_c   1.000
_cell.angle_alpha   90.00
_cell.angle_beta   90.00
_cell.angle_gamma   90.00
#
_symmetry.space_group_name_H-M   'P 1'
#
loop_
_entity.id
_entity.type
_entity.pdbx_description
1 polymer ?
#
loop_
_entity_poly.entity_id
_entity_poly.type
_entity_poly.pdbx_seq_one_letter_code
_entity_poly.pdbx_strand_id
1 'polypeptide(L)'
;MAVREGFARHSHRYGMCRLQAKMQAQGHAVGRWRSRRVLKAHGLRAQQPRSFVPRTTDSDPAVRAAPNRLLGQRRITPHQHAPARWRLIPTM
;
A
#
# COMPACT_ATOMS: atom_id res chain seq x y z
N MET A 1 -23.40 -9.98 0.12
CA MET A 1 -23.01 -11.06 1.04
C MET A 1 -21.53 -11.43 0.90
N ALA A 2 -21.05 -11.76 -0.31
CA ALA A 2 -19.65 -12.13 -0.58
C ALA A 2 -18.56 -11.24 0.08
N VAL A 3 -18.70 -9.91 0.07
CA VAL A 3 -17.73 -9.01 0.71
C VAL A 3 -17.61 -9.24 2.22
N ARG A 4 -18.73 -9.45 2.92
CA ARG A 4 -18.76 -9.66 4.37
C ARG A 4 -18.19 -11.02 4.72
N GLU A 5 -18.59 -12.05 4.00
CA GLU A 5 -18.08 -13.42 4.17
C GLU A 5 -16.58 -13.49 3.91
N GLY A 6 -16.12 -12.87 2.82
CA GLY A 6 -14.69 -12.75 2.52
C GLY A 6 -13.93 -12.00 3.60
N PHE A 7 -14.51 -10.92 4.13
CA PHE A 7 -13.91 -10.15 5.21
C PHE A 7 -13.83 -10.94 6.54
N ALA A 8 -14.88 -11.66 6.89
CA ALA A 8 -14.93 -12.54 8.07
C ALA A 8 -13.97 -13.74 7.94
N ARG A 9 -13.93 -14.39 6.78
CA ARG A 9 -13.00 -15.50 6.48
C ARG A 9 -11.53 -15.12 6.69
N HIS A 10 -11.19 -13.85 6.47
CA HIS A 10 -9.84 -13.33 6.68
C HIS A 10 -9.65 -12.68 8.07
N SER A 11 -10.53 -13.00 9.03
CA SER A 11 -10.47 -12.53 10.42
C SER A 11 -10.38 -11.01 10.51
N HIS A 12 -11.07 -10.29 9.62
CA HIS A 12 -11.04 -8.83 9.54
C HIS A 12 -9.65 -8.22 9.24
N ARG A 13 -8.62 -9.00 8.89
CA ARG A 13 -7.26 -8.48 8.62
C ARG A 13 -7.14 -7.79 7.26
N TYR A 14 -7.98 -8.15 6.31
CA TYR A 14 -7.87 -7.63 4.96
C TYR A 14 -8.46 -6.23 4.86
N GLY A 15 -7.59 -5.26 4.60
CA GLY A 15 -8.00 -3.93 4.13
C GLY A 15 -8.60 -3.98 2.72
N MET A 16 -9.13 -2.84 2.26
CA MET A 16 -9.93 -2.74 1.04
C MET A 16 -9.24 -3.28 -0.22
N CYS A 17 -7.95 -3.01 -0.42
CA CYS A 17 -7.22 -3.49 -1.60
C CYS A 17 -7.09 -5.02 -1.61
N ARG A 18 -6.73 -5.63 -0.46
CA ARG A 18 -6.58 -7.09 -0.34
C ARG A 18 -7.93 -7.79 -0.44
N LEU A 19 -8.96 -7.20 0.16
CA LEU A 19 -10.33 -7.71 0.06
C LEU A 19 -10.80 -7.68 -1.40
N GLN A 20 -10.59 -6.56 -2.12
CA GLN A 20 -10.96 -6.44 -3.53
C GLN A 20 -10.24 -7.48 -4.41
N ALA A 21 -8.92 -7.59 -4.28
CA ALA A 21 -8.15 -8.57 -5.05
C ALA A 21 -8.65 -10.00 -4.81
N LYS A 22 -8.97 -10.32 -3.54
CA LYS A 22 -9.53 -11.65 -3.21
C LYS A 22 -10.92 -11.85 -3.80
N MET A 23 -11.79 -10.85 -3.75
CA MET A 23 -13.12 -10.91 -4.36
C MET A 23 -13.03 -11.14 -5.88
N GLN A 24 -12.14 -10.42 -6.56
CA GLN A 24 -11.90 -10.59 -8.00
C GLN A 24 -11.38 -11.99 -8.33
N ALA A 25 -10.42 -12.51 -7.55
CA ALA A 25 -9.91 -13.87 -7.71
C ALA A 25 -10.99 -14.96 -7.46
N GLN A 26 -12.06 -14.63 -6.75
CA GLN A 26 -13.22 -15.52 -6.53
C GLN A 26 -14.33 -15.31 -7.57
N GLY A 27 -14.11 -14.51 -8.61
CA GLY A 27 -15.09 -14.23 -9.65
C GLY A 27 -16.13 -13.17 -9.27
N HIS A 28 -15.95 -12.47 -8.14
CA HIS A 28 -16.85 -11.39 -7.75
C HIS A 28 -16.37 -10.03 -8.28
N ALA A 29 -17.14 -9.44 -9.19
CA ALA A 29 -16.94 -8.08 -9.68
C ALA A 29 -17.37 -7.03 -8.64
N VAL A 30 -16.56 -6.83 -7.59
CA VAL A 30 -16.81 -5.81 -6.55
C VAL A 30 -15.73 -4.73 -6.58
N GLY A 31 -16.14 -3.51 -6.89
CA GLY A 31 -15.27 -2.34 -6.82
C GLY A 31 -15.04 -1.82 -5.40
N ARG A 32 -13.98 -1.04 -5.21
CA ARG A 32 -13.58 -0.42 -3.94
C ARG A 32 -14.74 0.28 -3.21
N TRP A 33 -15.55 1.06 -3.92
CA TRP A 33 -16.67 1.82 -3.35
C TRP A 33 -17.78 0.92 -2.79
N ARG A 34 -18.12 -0.15 -3.51
CA ARG A 34 -19.13 -1.11 -3.06
C ARG A 34 -18.65 -1.84 -1.81
N SER A 35 -17.40 -2.29 -1.78
CA SER A 35 -16.79 -2.88 -0.59
C SER A 35 -16.82 -1.93 0.61
N ARG A 36 -16.43 -0.66 0.41
CA ARG A 36 -16.48 0.37 1.47
C ARG A 36 -17.89 0.58 2.01
N ARG A 37 -18.89 0.70 1.13
CA ARG A 37 -20.29 0.92 1.51
C ARG A 37 -20.82 -0.25 2.34
N VAL A 38 -20.57 -1.47 1.90
CA VAL A 38 -20.97 -2.68 2.63
C VAL A 38 -20.30 -2.74 4.00
N LEU A 39 -18.98 -2.56 4.08
CA LEU A 39 -18.27 -2.58 5.36
C LEU A 39 -18.77 -1.47 6.30
N LYS A 40 -18.98 -0.25 5.80
CA LYS A 40 -19.51 0.88 6.58
C LYS A 40 -20.92 0.61 7.09
N ALA A 41 -21.82 0.11 6.24
CA ALA A 41 -23.20 -0.21 6.61
C ALA A 41 -23.30 -1.26 7.72
N HIS A 42 -22.29 -2.14 7.83
CA HIS A 42 -22.22 -3.17 8.86
C HIS A 42 -21.25 -2.85 10.01
N GLY A 43 -20.72 -1.62 10.09
CA GLY A 43 -19.78 -1.22 11.15
C GLY A 43 -18.45 -2.00 11.14
N LEU A 44 -18.12 -2.68 10.05
CA LEU A 44 -16.94 -3.52 9.94
C LEU A 44 -15.70 -2.69 9.57
N ARG A 45 -14.62 -2.87 10.33
CA ARG A 45 -13.32 -2.21 10.12
C ARG A 45 -12.20 -3.21 10.15
N ALA A 46 -11.20 -3.02 9.29
CA ALA A 46 -10.04 -3.90 9.24
C ALA A 46 -9.27 -3.82 10.56
N GLN A 47 -8.91 -4.97 11.12
CA GLN A 47 -8.05 -5.06 12.29
C GLN A 47 -6.64 -4.62 11.92
N GLN A 48 -6.17 -3.58 12.59
CA GLN A 48 -4.79 -3.15 12.50
C GLN A 48 -3.94 -4.05 13.42
N PRO A 49 -2.87 -4.70 12.91
CA PRO A 49 -1.96 -5.42 13.78
C PRO A 49 -1.31 -4.43 14.76
N ARG A 50 -1.14 -4.85 16.02
CA ARG A 50 -0.35 -4.08 16.98
C ARG A 50 1.09 -4.01 16.49
N SER A 51 1.77 -2.89 16.75
CA SER A 51 3.21 -2.81 16.48
C SER A 51 3.95 -3.90 17.25
N PHE A 52 4.93 -4.53 16.61
CA PHE A 52 5.80 -5.51 17.25
C PHE A 52 6.60 -4.87 18.39
N VAL A 53 6.76 -5.61 19.50
CA VAL A 53 7.52 -5.24 20.69
C VAL A 53 8.38 -6.46 21.05
N PRO A 54 9.68 -6.31 21.37
CA PRO A 54 10.40 -5.07 21.71
C PRO A 54 10.74 -4.20 20.50
N ARG A 55 10.57 -2.89 20.65
CA ARG A 55 11.02 -1.90 19.66
C ARG A 55 12.43 -1.48 20.07
N THR A 56 13.44 -1.85 19.28
CA THR A 56 14.87 -1.62 19.60
C THR A 56 15.31 -0.17 19.40
N THR A 57 14.48 0.65 18.78
CA THR A 57 14.71 2.08 18.57
C THR A 57 13.69 2.86 19.38
N ASP A 58 14.19 3.59 20.38
CA ASP A 58 13.44 4.65 21.03
C ASP A 58 13.74 5.96 20.30
N SER A 59 12.77 6.47 19.54
CA SER A 59 12.88 7.76 18.86
C SER A 59 12.15 8.79 19.68
N ASP A 60 12.88 9.70 20.32
CA ASP A 60 12.29 10.81 21.05
C ASP A 60 11.55 11.74 20.06
N PRO A 61 10.20 11.88 20.19
CA PRO A 61 9.40 12.74 19.32
C PRO A 61 9.77 14.23 19.40
N ALA A 62 10.42 14.65 20.49
CA ALA A 62 10.88 16.02 20.69
C ALA A 62 12.21 16.29 19.98
N VAL A 63 12.94 15.26 19.54
CA VAL A 63 14.18 15.44 18.80
C VAL A 63 13.86 16.03 17.43
N ARG A 64 14.29 17.27 17.25
CA ARG A 64 14.19 17.96 15.97
C ARG A 64 15.01 17.20 14.92
N ALA A 65 14.39 16.90 13.79
CA ALA A 65 15.11 16.36 12.64
C ALA A 65 16.31 17.24 12.30
N ALA A 66 17.46 16.61 12.01
CA ALA A 66 18.63 17.33 11.54
C ALA A 66 18.26 18.21 10.32
N PRO A 67 18.79 19.43 10.21
CA PRO A 67 18.43 20.35 9.14
C PRO A 67 18.74 19.73 7.78
N ASN A 68 17.81 19.86 6.83
CA ASN A 68 17.99 19.37 5.49
C ASN A 68 19.08 20.17 4.76
N ARG A 69 20.29 19.60 4.69
CA ARG A 69 21.46 20.23 4.06
C ARG A 69 21.37 20.29 2.53
N LEU A 70 20.38 19.64 1.91
CA LEU A 70 20.22 19.58 0.45
C LEU A 70 19.40 20.75 -0.11
N LEU A 71 18.65 21.49 0.71
CA LEU A 71 17.71 22.53 0.24
C LEU A 71 18.36 23.72 -0.49
N GLY A 72 19.68 23.90 -0.37
CA GLY A 72 20.45 24.93 -1.10
C GLY A 72 21.56 24.35 -1.98
N GLN A 73 21.67 23.03 -2.08
CA GLN A 73 22.68 22.40 -2.93
C GLN A 73 22.23 22.44 -4.38
N ARG A 74 23.20 22.57 -5.28
CA ARG A 74 22.94 22.48 -6.72
C ARG A 74 22.34 21.11 -7.00
N ARG A 75 21.11 21.10 -7.52
CA ARG A 75 20.41 19.86 -7.87
C ARG A 75 21.32 19.05 -8.78
N ILE A 76 21.76 17.89 -8.30
CA ILE A 76 22.60 17.01 -9.10
C ILE A 76 21.70 16.57 -10.26
N THR A 77 21.98 17.06 -11.46
CA THR A 77 21.35 16.52 -12.66
C THR A 77 21.68 15.04 -12.67
N PRO A 78 20.69 14.13 -12.73
CA PRO A 78 21.02 12.74 -12.98
C PRO A 78 21.98 12.70 -14.16
N HIS A 79 23.09 11.98 -14.02
CA HIS A 79 23.90 11.66 -15.18
C HIS A 79 22.90 11.14 -16.23
N GLN A 80 22.89 11.76 -17.41
CA GLN A 80 21.99 11.35 -18.46
C GLN A 80 22.32 9.87 -18.69
N HIS A 81 21.46 8.96 -18.24
CA HIS A 81 21.48 7.62 -18.78
C HIS A 81 21.15 7.81 -20.25
N ALA A 82 22.18 7.93 -21.09
CA ALA A 82 22.05 7.72 -22.51
C ALA A 82 21.35 6.36 -22.65
N PRO A 83 20.19 6.26 -23.33
CA PRO A 83 19.59 4.97 -23.56
C PRO A 83 20.49 4.19 -24.52
N ALA A 84 21.45 3.45 -23.96
CA ALA A 84 22.20 2.45 -24.69
C ALA A 84 21.28 1.25 -24.97
N ARG A 85 20.79 1.20 -26.22
CA ARG A 85 20.61 -0.01 -27.02
C ARG A 85 19.66 -1.12 -26.49
N TRP A 86 18.35 -0.87 -26.36
CA TRP A 86 17.41 -2.02 -26.30
C TRP A 86 16.12 -1.85 -27.11
N ARG A 87 16.09 -0.93 -28.08
CA ARG A 87 15.06 -0.95 -29.12
C ARG A 87 15.63 -1.54 -30.40
N LEU A 88 15.85 -2.86 -30.45
CA LEU A 88 15.80 -3.66 -31.69
C LEU A 88 15.72 -5.14 -31.27
N ILE A 89 14.52 -5.63 -30.97
CA ILE A 89 14.17 -7.03 -31.25
C ILE A 89 13.12 -6.93 -32.36
N PRO A 90 13.46 -7.16 -33.63
CA PRO A 90 12.47 -7.42 -34.64
C PRO A 90 11.91 -8.81 -34.39
N THR A 91 10.62 -8.88 -34.09
CA THR A 91 9.85 -10.11 -34.26
C THR A 91 9.88 -10.50 -35.74
N MET A 92 10.48 -11.65 -36.04
CA MET A 92 10.06 -12.52 -37.14
C MET A 92 9.45 -13.77 -36.54
#